data_AF-A0AAJ4EIV5-F1
#
_entry.id   AF-A0AAJ4EIV5-F1
#
_cell.length_a   1.000
_cell.length_b   1.000
_cell.length_c   1.000
_cell.angle_alpha   90.00
_cell.angle_beta   90.00
_cell.angle_gamma   90.00
#
_symmetry.space_group_name_H-M   'P 1'
#
loop_
_entity.id
_entity.type
_entity.pdbx_description
1 polymer ?
#
loop_
_entity_poly.entity_id
_entity_poly.type
_entity_poly.pdbx_seq_one_letter_code
_entity_poly.pdbx_strand_id
1 'polypeptide(L)'
;MKSNNTADFSGIMDVVILWSNVVLGVIMGLAVVFTVWKLIIILISIMRNADNPEARGNDLSALKWPIIAIIIILVVIAVMNVILQVIKTYNPSIGT
;
A
#
# COMPACT_ATOMS: atom_id res chain seq x y z
N MET A 1 30.84 37.93 -3.70
CA MET A 1 30.52 36.51 -3.88
C MET A 1 29.46 36.14 -2.85
N LYS A 2 28.22 35.87 -3.26
CA LYS A 2 27.19 35.35 -2.34
C LYS A 2 27.55 33.89 -2.07
N SER A 3 27.97 33.61 -0.83
CA SER A 3 28.05 32.23 -0.34
C SER A 3 26.64 31.68 -0.32
N ASN A 4 26.29 30.86 -1.31
CA ASN A 4 25.07 30.07 -1.26
C ASN A 4 25.29 28.99 -0.20
N ASN A 5 25.03 29.33 1.06
CA ASN A 5 24.86 28.39 2.16
C ASN A 5 23.56 27.61 1.92
N THR A 6 23.52 26.78 0.88
CA THR A 6 22.48 25.75 0.75
C THR A 6 22.81 24.70 1.80
N ALA A 7 22.05 24.69 2.89
CA ALA A 7 22.18 23.66 3.92
C ALA A 7 22.07 22.27 3.26
N ASP A 8 23.06 21.42 3.53
CA ASP A 8 23.11 20.06 3.01
C ASP A 8 22.15 19.19 3.81
N PHE A 9 21.01 18.87 3.19
CA PHE A 9 19.95 18.03 3.76
C PHE A 9 19.99 16.59 3.24
N SER A 10 21.06 16.18 2.54
CA SER A 10 21.19 14.85 1.94
C SER A 10 20.95 13.73 2.95
N GLY A 11 21.62 13.78 4.11
CA GLY A 11 21.46 12.76 5.16
C GLY A 11 20.07 12.70 5.80
N ILE A 12 19.33 13.82 5.84
CA ILE A 12 17.93 13.81 6.32
C ILE A 12 17.02 13.16 5.27
N MET A 13 17.26 13.42 3.99
CA MET A 13 16.48 12.86 2.89
C MET A 13 16.61 11.33 2.84
N ASP A 14 17.80 10.78 3.04
CA ASP A 14 18.03 9.33 3.05
C ASP A 14 17.26 8.62 4.18
N VAL A 15 17.25 9.22 5.37
CA VAL A 15 16.49 8.73 6.52
C VAL A 15 14.99 8.77 6.23
N VAL A 16 14.49 9.83 5.60
CA VAL A 16 13.07 9.97 5.23
C VAL A 16 12.66 8.91 4.20
N ILE A 17 13.50 8.63 3.20
CA ILE A 17 13.24 7.58 2.19
C ILE A 17 13.21 6.21 2.85
N LEU A 18 14.17 5.90 3.72
CA LEU A 18 14.24 4.63 4.43
C LEU A 18 12.96 4.38 5.24
N TRP A 19 12.55 5.34 6.07
CA TRP A 19 11.35 5.21 6.88
C TRP A 19 10.08 5.18 6.04
N SER A 20 10.02 5.92 4.93
CA SER A 20 8.90 5.85 3.97
C SER A 20 8.76 4.43 3.40
N ASN A 21 9.86 3.79 3.00
CA ASN A 21 9.85 2.42 2.49
C ASN A 21 9.43 1.40 3.56
N VAL A 22 9.89 1.58 4.81
CA VAL A 22 9.48 0.71 5.94
C VAL A 22 7.98 0.83 6.21
N VAL A 23 7.46 2.06 6.31
CA VAL A 23 6.02 2.31 6.53
C VAL A 23 5.19 1.69 5.42
N LEU A 24 5.64 1.77 4.16
CA LEU A 24 4.97 1.12 3.04
C LEU A 24 4.98 -0.40 3.12
N GLY A 25 6.13 -0.99 3.44
CA GLY A 25 6.22 -2.44 3.63
C GLY A 25 5.22 -2.92 4.68
N VAL A 26 5.08 -2.18 5.78
CA VAL A 26 4.11 -2.47 6.85
C VAL A 26 2.67 -2.31 6.35
N ILE A 27 2.33 -1.20 5.69
CA ILE A 27 0.97 -0.95 5.18
C ILE A 27 0.58 -2.03 4.16
N MET A 28 1.46 -2.36 3.21
CA MET A 28 1.20 -3.42 2.23
C MET A 28 1.05 -4.78 2.90
N GLY A 29 1.94 -5.12 3.84
CA GLY A 29 1.86 -6.37 4.60
C GLY A 29 0.53 -6.51 5.33
N LEU A 30 0.10 -5.47 6.05
CA LEU A 30 -1.19 -5.45 6.74
C LEU A 30 -2.38 -5.54 5.78
N ALA A 31 -2.32 -4.85 4.65
CA ALA A 31 -3.39 -4.86 3.67
C ALA A 31 -3.54 -6.24 2.99
N VAL A 32 -2.43 -6.91 2.68
CA VAL A 32 -2.43 -8.30 2.18
C VAL A 32 -3.01 -9.25 3.22
N VAL A 33 -2.53 -9.19 4.47
CA VAL A 33 -3.04 -10.04 5.57
C VAL A 33 -4.54 -9.85 5.75
N PHE A 34 -5.01 -8.59 5.80
CA PHE A 34 -6.43 -8.28 5.93
C PHE A 34 -7.25 -8.84 4.76
N THR A 35 -6.76 -8.67 3.53
CA THR A 35 -7.44 -9.12 2.31
C THR A 35 -7.57 -10.65 2.29
N VAL A 36 -6.48 -11.36 2.57
CA VAL A 36 -6.45 -12.83 2.64
C VAL A 36 -7.37 -13.35 3.74
N TRP A 37 -7.26 -12.77 4.94
CA TRP A 37 -8.11 -13.15 6.07
C TRP A 37 -9.60 -12.99 5.78
N LYS A 38 -10.00 -11.86 5.18
CA LYS A 38 -11.39 -11.62 4.78
C LYS A 38 -11.86 -12.57 3.69
N LEU A 39 -11.02 -12.88 2.70
CA LEU A 39 -11.32 -13.86 1.67
C LEU A 39 -11.61 -15.24 2.26
N ILE A 40 -10.78 -15.71 3.19
CA ILE A 40 -10.97 -16.99 3.88
C ILE A 40 -12.32 -17.02 4.61
N ILE A 41 -12.65 -15.96 5.36
CA ILE A 41 -13.93 -15.88 6.10
C ILE A 41 -15.12 -15.95 5.14
N ILE A 42 -15.08 -15.20 4.03
CA ILE A 42 -16.16 -15.17 3.05
C ILE A 42 -16.34 -16.55 2.40
N LEU A 43 -15.23 -17.20 2.00
CA LEU A 43 -15.27 -18.55 1.41
C LEU A 43 -15.86 -19.58 2.39
N ILE A 44 -15.45 -19.55 3.67
CA ILE A 44 -16.01 -20.44 4.70
C ILE A 44 -17.51 -20.17 4.87
N SER A 45 -17.94 -18.91 4.89
CA SER A 45 -19.36 -18.54 5.02
C SER A 45 -20.17 -19.06 3.84
N ILE A 46 -19.67 -18.91 2.61
CA ILE A 46 -20.30 -19.42 1.39
C ILE A 46 -20.44 -20.95 1.43
N MET A 47 -19.39 -21.67 1.86
CA MET A 47 -19.44 -23.13 1.99
C MET A 47 -20.44 -23.58 3.07
N ARG A 48 -20.53 -22.85 4.18
CA ARG A 48 -21.46 -23.17 5.27
C ARG A 48 -22.91 -22.85 4.93
N ASN A 49 -23.14 -21.84 4.11
CA ASN A 49 -24.47 -21.38 3.68
C ASN A 49 -24.85 -21.92 2.29
N ALA A 50 -24.27 -23.03 1.86
CA ALA A 50 -24.47 -23.58 0.51
C ALA A 50 -25.95 -23.85 0.18
N ASP A 51 -26.73 -24.26 1.19
CA ASP A 51 -28.16 -24.59 1.08
C ASP A 51 -29.08 -23.38 1.22
N ASN A 52 -28.54 -22.20 1.58
CA ASN A 52 -29.31 -20.96 1.69
C ASN A 52 -28.88 -19.94 0.60
N PRO A 53 -29.63 -19.86 -0.52
CA PRO A 53 -29.26 -19.03 -1.65
C PRO A 53 -29.27 -17.53 -1.34
N GLU A 54 -30.14 -17.06 -0.43
CA GLU A 54 -30.18 -15.64 -0.04
C GLU A 54 -28.96 -15.25 0.78
N ALA A 55 -28.59 -16.05 1.78
CA ALA A 55 -27.39 -15.83 2.58
C ALA A 55 -26.12 -15.89 1.72
N ARG A 56 -26.07 -16.84 0.77
CA ARG A 56 -24.97 -16.97 -0.19
C ARG A 56 -24.82 -15.74 -1.08
N GLY A 57 -25.92 -15.14 -1.53
CA GLY A 57 -25.92 -13.91 -2.32
C GLY A 57 -25.32 -12.73 -1.54
N ASN A 58 -25.67 -12.59 -0.27
CA ASN A 58 -25.13 -11.55 0.59
C ASN A 58 -23.62 -11.74 0.84
N ASP A 59 -23.18 -12.98 1.11
CA ASP A 59 -21.77 -13.32 1.32
C ASP A 59 -20.92 -13.10 0.06
N LEU A 60 -21.45 -13.42 -1.12
CA LEU A 60 -20.81 -13.11 -2.40
C LEU A 60 -20.68 -11.60 -2.63
N SER A 61 -21.68 -10.81 -2.24
CA SER A 61 -21.60 -9.35 -2.33
C SER A 61 -20.51 -8.76 -1.43
N ALA A 62 -20.10 -9.47 -0.37
CA ALA A 62 -19.03 -9.06 0.52
C ALA A 62 -17.63 -9.17 -0.14
N LEU A 63 -17.49 -9.90 -1.26
CA LEU A 63 -16.24 -9.98 -2.03
C LEU A 63 -15.79 -8.61 -2.58
N LYS A 64 -16.68 -7.62 -2.66
CA LYS A 64 -16.32 -6.25 -3.04
C LYS A 64 -15.31 -5.62 -2.08
N TRP A 65 -15.30 -6.00 -0.80
CA TRP A 65 -14.41 -5.42 0.20
C TRP A 65 -12.93 -5.81 -0.02
N PRO A 66 -12.59 -7.09 -0.24
CA PRO A 66 -11.27 -7.49 -0.74
C PRO A 66 -10.84 -6.74 -2.01
N ILE A 67 -11.76 -6.56 -2.97
CA ILE A 67 -11.46 -5.86 -4.23
C ILE A 67 -11.12 -4.38 -3.96
N ILE A 68 -11.90 -3.70 -3.12
CA ILE A 68 -11.63 -2.32 -2.70
C ILE A 68 -10.26 -2.21 -2.01
N ALA A 69 -9.92 -3.17 -1.13
CA ALA A 69 -8.62 -3.19 -0.47
C ALA A 69 -7.46 -3.32 -1.47
N ILE A 70 -7.59 -4.18 -2.48
CA ILE A 70 -6.59 -4.32 -3.56
C ILE A 70 -6.44 -3.01 -4.33
N ILE A 71 -7.54 -2.34 -4.67
CA ILE A 71 -7.51 -1.05 -5.37
C ILE A 71 -6.77 0.00 -4.55
N ILE A 72 -7.04 0.08 -3.24
CA ILE A 72 -6.34 1.01 -2.33
C ILE A 72 -4.83 0.71 -2.32
N ILE A 73 -4.43 -0.56 -2.24
CA ILE A 73 -3.01 -0.96 -2.29
C ILE A 73 -2.37 -0.46 -3.59
N LEU A 74 -3.02 -0.68 -4.74
CA LEU A 74 -2.49 -0.26 -6.05
C LEU A 74 -2.33 1.27 -6.13
N VAL A 75 -3.29 2.03 -5.61
CA VAL A 75 -3.21 3.49 -5.54
C VAL A 75 -2.06 3.95 -4.66
N VAL A 76 -1.90 3.35 -3.48
CA VAL A 76 -0.78 3.66 -2.56
C VAL A 76 0.56 3.40 -3.23
N ILE A 77 0.73 2.25 -3.90
CA ILE A 77 1.95 1.92 -4.64
C ILE A 77 2.21 2.96 -5.74
N ALA A 78 1.18 3.34 -6.51
CA ALA A 78 1.32 4.30 -7.59
C ALA A 78 1.76 5.68 -7.09
N VAL A 79 1.11 6.20 -6.04
CA VAL A 79 1.47 7.49 -5.42
C VAL A 79 2.93 7.47 -4.93
N MET A 80 3.36 6.35 -4.34
CA MET A 80 4.72 6.24 -3.82
C MET A 80 5.78 6.13 -4.90
N ASN A 81 5.49 5.43 -6.00
CA ASN A 81 6.37 5.42 -7.16
C ASN A 81 6.57 6.83 -7.72
N VAL A 82 5.52 7.66 -7.72
CA VAL A 82 5.61 9.08 -8.10
C VAL A 82 6.49 9.85 -7.11
N ILE A 83 6.29 9.68 -5.80
CA ILE A 83 7.10 10.35 -4.77
C ILE A 83 8.58 9.97 -4.89
N LEU A 84 8.88 8.67 -5.03
CA LEU A 84 10.26 8.19 -5.19
C LEU A 84 10.90 8.72 -6.48
N GLN A 85 10.15 8.81 -7.58
CA GLN A 85 10.64 9.43 -8.82
C GLN A 85 10.95 10.92 -8.61
N VAL A 86 10.04 11.66 -7.97
CA VAL A 86 10.24 13.07 -7.63
C VAL A 86 11.51 13.25 -6.78
N ILE A 87 11.69 12.44 -5.74
CA ILE A 87 12.90 12.49 -4.90
C ILE A 87 14.17 12.25 -5.72
N LYS A 88 14.18 11.24 -6.61
CA LYS A 88 15.32 10.97 -7.50
C LYS A 88 15.61 12.12 -8.45
N THR A 89 14.59 12.81 -8.94
CA THR A 89 14.75 13.98 -9.82
C THR A 89 15.38 15.17 -9.11
N TYR A 90 15.00 15.41 -7.85
CA TYR A 90 15.50 16.56 -7.08
C TYR A 90 16.77 16.25 -6.25
N ASN A 91 17.14 14.97 -6.09
CA ASN A 91 18.39 14.56 -5.46
C ASN A 91 19.06 13.38 -6.20
N PRO A 92 19.79 13.66 -7.31
CA PRO A 92 20.34 12.62 -8.20
C PRO A 92 21.47 11.79 -7.58
N SER A 93 22.06 12.20 -6.45
CA SER A 93 23.11 11.42 -5.75
C SER A 93 22.57 10.19 -5.02
N ILE A 94 21.25 10.04 -4.89
CA ILE A 94 20.59 8.83 -4.34
C ILE A 94 20.47 7.72 -5.43
N GLY A 95 21.00 7.96 -6.63
CA GLY A 95 20.91 7.08 -7.80
C GLY A 95 22.15 6.25 -8.14
N THR A 96 23.23 6.30 -7.35
CA THR A 96 24.45 5.49 -7.55
C THR A 96 24.68 4.52 -6.41
#